data_AF-A0A2U0A1T3-F1
#
_entry.id   AF-A0A2U0A1T3-F1
#
_cell.length_a   1.000
_cell.length_b   1.000
_cell.length_c   1.000
_cell.angle_alpha   90.00
_cell.angle_beta   90.00
_cell.angle_gamma   90.00
#
_symmetry.space_group_name_H-M   'P 1'
#
loop_
_entity.id
_entity.type
_entity.pdbx_description
1 polymer ?
#
loop_
_entity_poly.entity_id
_entity_poly.type
_entity_poly.pdbx_seq_one_letter_code
_entity_poly.pdbx_strand_id
1 'polypeptide(L)'
;MEGIDMSQLSPEEKKAVESLLWVKDADPNKRAAQALEKGDKRLMAMASRSTSIPGIQPELLSKAKSICGIRYLEGSTDTVFGETHLLLIQRAAEYAATYNKIVVQQCMQTQ
;
A
#
# COMPACT_ATOMS: atom_id res chain seq x y z
N MET A 1 2.95 8.94 -16.54
CA MET A 1 3.79 9.60 -15.52
C MET A 1 5.19 9.70 -16.07
N GLU A 2 5.49 10.86 -16.65
CA GLU A 2 6.86 11.23 -17.04
C GLU A 2 7.76 11.27 -15.80
N GLY A 3 9.07 11.15 -16.01
CA GLY A 3 10.07 10.95 -14.96
C GLY A 3 9.92 11.95 -13.82
N ILE A 4 9.86 11.43 -12.59
CA ILE A 4 9.88 12.28 -11.38
C ILE A 4 11.26 12.94 -11.33
N ASP A 5 11.32 14.24 -11.53
CA ASP A 5 12.56 15.00 -11.40
C ASP A 5 12.87 15.24 -9.91
N MET A 6 13.67 14.33 -9.36
CA MET A 6 14.09 14.36 -7.95
C MET A 6 14.98 15.57 -7.60
N SER A 7 15.51 16.29 -8.60
CA SER A 7 16.45 17.40 -8.37
C SER A 7 15.78 18.69 -7.91
N GLN A 8 14.47 18.81 -8.11
CA GLN A 8 13.68 19.98 -7.74
C GLN A 8 12.93 19.83 -6.41
N LEU A 9 13.01 18.65 -5.78
CA LEU A 9 12.28 18.34 -4.56
C LEU A 9 13.02 18.85 -3.32
N SER A 10 12.27 19.28 -2.30
CA SER A 10 12.84 19.50 -0.97
C SER A 10 13.42 18.20 -0.40
N PRO A 11 14.36 18.25 0.56
CA PRO A 11 14.90 17.04 1.20
C PRO A 11 13.81 16.13 1.80
N GLU A 12 12.78 16.73 2.39
CA GLU A 12 11.65 16.04 2.98
C GLU A 12 10.78 15.37 1.91
N GLU A 13 10.46 16.08 0.83
CA GLU A 13 9.68 15.52 -0.27
C GLU A 13 10.46 14.41 -0.98
N LYS A 14 11.76 14.61 -1.21
CA LYS A 14 12.63 13.60 -1.81
C LYS A 14 12.57 12.29 -1.03
N LYS A 15 12.74 12.35 0.29
CA LYS A 15 12.66 11.17 1.16
C LYS A 15 11.30 10.50 1.10
N ALA A 16 10.23 11.29 1.12
CA ALA A 16 8.85 10.77 1.05
C ALA A 16 8.57 10.09 -0.31
N VAL A 17 9.00 10.70 -1.41
CA VAL A 17 8.91 10.15 -2.76
C VAL A 17 9.72 8.87 -2.90
N GLU A 18 10.96 8.82 -2.41
CA GLU A 18 11.82 7.62 -2.46
C GLU A 18 11.15 6.40 -1.79
N SER A 19 10.43 6.61 -0.68
CA SER A 19 9.75 5.53 0.04
C SER A 19 8.57 4.90 -0.72
N LEU A 20 7.98 5.62 -1.68
CA LEU A 20 6.84 5.16 -2.47
C LEU A 20 7.14 4.94 -3.95
N LEU A 21 8.35 5.29 -4.42
CA LEU A 21 8.72 5.25 -5.84
C LEU A 21 8.52 3.86 -6.46
N TRP A 22 8.74 2.81 -5.68
CA TRP A 22 8.57 1.42 -6.13
C TRP A 22 7.16 1.09 -6.61
N VAL A 23 6.13 1.83 -6.15
CA VAL A 23 4.73 1.59 -6.52
C VAL A 23 4.48 1.90 -8.00
N LYS A 24 5.29 2.77 -8.62
CA LYS A 24 5.16 3.18 -10.02
C LYS A 24 5.12 1.99 -10.98
N ASP A 25 6.05 1.06 -10.79
CA ASP A 25 6.26 -0.09 -11.68
C ASP A 25 5.78 -1.40 -11.05
N ALA A 26 5.13 -1.34 -9.88
CA ALA A 26 4.67 -2.52 -9.17
C ALA A 26 3.33 -3.03 -9.72
N ASP A 27 3.27 -4.33 -9.99
CA ASP A 27 2.03 -5.04 -10.32
C ASP A 27 1.44 -5.68 -9.05
N PRO A 28 0.29 -5.18 -8.53
CA PRO A 28 -0.32 -5.70 -7.31
C PRO A 28 -0.79 -7.14 -7.45
N ASN A 29 -1.18 -7.61 -8.64
CA ASN A 29 -1.65 -8.98 -8.86
C ASN A 29 -0.48 -9.96 -8.73
N LYS A 30 0.60 -9.69 -9.48
CA LYS A 30 1.82 -10.49 -9.42
C LYS A 30 2.40 -10.51 -8.01
N ARG A 31 2.40 -9.37 -7.33
CA ARG A 31 2.92 -9.26 -5.95
C ARG A 31 2.05 -10.00 -4.94
N ALA A 32 0.73 -9.96 -5.08
CA ALA A 32 -0.18 -10.74 -4.23
C ALA A 32 0.04 -12.24 -4.40
N ALA A 33 0.12 -12.73 -5.64
CA ALA A 33 0.41 -14.14 -5.91
C ALA A 33 1.74 -14.60 -5.27
N GLN A 34 2.81 -13.83 -5.49
CA GLN A 34 4.13 -14.11 -4.90
C GLN A 34 4.14 -14.06 -3.37
N ALA A 35 3.36 -13.16 -2.76
CA ALA A 35 3.25 -13.08 -1.30
C ALA A 35 2.56 -14.31 -0.74
N LEU A 36 1.44 -14.72 -1.36
CA LEU A 36 0.68 -15.90 -0.98
C LEU A 36 1.51 -17.20 -1.15
N GLU A 37 2.28 -17.34 -2.23
CA GLU A 37 3.21 -18.46 -2.43
C GLU A 37 4.25 -18.57 -1.32
N LYS A 38 4.67 -17.43 -0.76
CA LYS A 38 5.64 -17.35 0.35
C LYS A 38 4.97 -17.44 1.73
N GLY A 39 3.64 -17.61 1.78
CA GLY A 39 2.87 -17.63 3.02
C GLY A 39 2.72 -16.26 3.68
N ASP A 40 3.10 -15.15 3.04
CA ASP A 40 2.81 -13.81 3.54
C ASP A 40 1.36 -13.43 3.21
N LYS A 41 0.51 -13.53 4.21
CA LYS A 41 -0.94 -13.23 4.12
C LYS A 41 -1.29 -11.85 4.65
N ARG A 42 -0.31 -11.02 5.01
CA ARG A 42 -0.57 -9.70 5.62
C ARG A 42 -1.14 -8.72 4.60
N LEU A 43 -2.16 -7.99 5.03
CA LEU A 43 -2.77 -6.92 4.24
C LEU A 43 -1.94 -5.64 4.32
N MET A 44 -1.99 -4.83 3.27
CA MET A 44 -1.33 -3.53 3.21
C MET A 44 -2.24 -2.44 3.76
N ALA A 45 -1.76 -1.77 4.82
CA ALA A 45 -2.41 -0.63 5.44
C ALA A 45 -1.70 0.67 5.07
N MET A 46 -2.46 1.75 4.92
CA MET A 46 -1.90 3.09 4.79
C MET A 46 -1.33 3.54 6.14
N ALA A 47 -0.21 4.26 6.13
CA ALA A 47 0.46 4.79 7.31
C ALA A 47 -0.16 6.11 7.82
N SER A 48 -1.49 6.24 7.69
CA SER A 48 -2.29 7.36 8.15
C SER A 48 -2.62 7.27 9.64
N ARG A 49 -3.13 8.36 10.24
CA ARG A 49 -3.54 8.37 11.66
C ARG A 49 -4.60 7.32 11.98
N SER A 50 -5.51 7.08 11.05
CA SER A 50 -6.40 5.91 11.09
C SER A 50 -5.79 4.78 10.27
N THR A 51 -5.80 3.54 10.80
CA THR A 51 -5.42 2.37 10.01
C THR A 51 -6.43 2.17 8.88
N SER A 52 -6.13 2.69 7.70
CA SER A 52 -6.91 2.43 6.49
C SER A 52 -6.34 1.21 5.78
N ILE A 53 -7.20 0.25 5.42
CA ILE A 53 -6.82 -0.95 4.65
C ILE A 53 -7.61 -0.90 3.33
N PRO A 54 -7.06 -0.30 2.26
CA PRO A 54 -7.78 -0.12 1.01
C PRO A 54 -8.25 -1.45 0.42
N GLY A 55 -9.40 -1.45 -0.26
CA GLY A 55 -9.95 -2.61 -0.94
C GLY A 55 -10.64 -3.65 -0.04
N ILE A 56 -10.66 -3.44 1.28
CA ILE A 56 -11.38 -4.28 2.23
C ILE A 56 -12.70 -3.60 2.64
N GLN A 57 -13.79 -4.37 2.64
CA GLN A 57 -15.09 -3.88 3.10
C GLN A 57 -15.03 -3.50 4.59
N PRO A 58 -15.64 -2.37 5.02
CA PRO A 58 -15.61 -1.91 6.41
C PRO A 58 -16.03 -2.97 7.43
N GLU A 59 -17.08 -3.74 7.12
CA GLU A 59 -17.62 -4.83 7.95
C GLU A 59 -16.63 -5.99 8.14
N LEU A 60 -15.72 -6.20 7.18
CA LEU A 60 -14.71 -7.25 7.25
C LEU A 60 -13.40 -6.75 7.88
N LEU A 61 -13.22 -5.44 8.02
CA LEU A 61 -11.92 -4.84 8.30
C LEU A 61 -11.33 -5.30 9.64
N SER A 62 -12.16 -5.37 10.69
CA SER A 62 -11.74 -5.86 12.02
C SER A 62 -11.31 -7.34 11.97
N LYS A 63 -12.15 -8.19 11.35
CA LYS A 63 -11.87 -9.63 11.21
C LYS A 63 -10.65 -9.89 10.34
N ALA A 64 -10.55 -9.20 9.20
CA ALA A 64 -9.43 -9.27 8.26
C ALA A 64 -8.12 -8.87 8.92
N LYS A 65 -8.11 -7.78 9.69
CA LYS A 65 -6.94 -7.34 10.45
C LYS A 65 -6.49 -8.38 11.48
N SER A 66 -7.43 -9.01 12.19
CA SER A 66 -7.13 -10.01 13.22
C SER A 66 -6.52 -11.30 12.64
N ILE A 67 -7.09 -11.80 11.54
CA ILE A 67 -6.69 -13.10 10.97
C ILE A 67 -5.48 -12.98 10.04
N CYS A 68 -5.48 -11.98 9.15
CA CYS A 68 -4.44 -11.83 8.14
C CYS A 68 -3.22 -11.07 8.66
N GLY A 69 -3.40 -10.26 9.70
CA GLY A 69 -2.44 -9.24 10.08
C GLY A 69 -2.30 -8.14 9.03
N ILE A 70 -1.49 -7.14 9.35
CA ILE A 70 -1.24 -5.99 8.47
C ILE A 70 0.23 -5.63 8.42
N ARG A 71 0.63 -4.95 7.34
CA ARG A 71 1.90 -4.24 7.19
C ARG A 71 1.61 -2.83 6.67
N TYR A 72 2.29 -1.84 7.21
CA TYR A 72 2.12 -0.46 6.75
C TYR A 72 2.91 -0.19 5.48
N LEU A 73 2.33 0.62 4.59
CA LEU A 73 3.02 1.19 3.45
C LEU A 73 3.78 2.43 3.90
N GLU A 74 5.09 2.30 4.06
CA GLU A 74 5.95 3.44 4.40
C GLU A 74 5.80 4.55 3.36
N GLY A 75 5.85 5.80 3.81
CA GLY A 75 5.60 6.97 2.97
C GLY A 75 4.13 7.32 2.75
N SER A 76 3.19 6.41 3.01
CA SER A 76 1.76 6.67 2.78
C SER A 76 1.05 7.44 3.92
N THR A 77 1.72 8.45 4.46
CA THR A 77 1.25 9.20 5.65
C THR A 77 0.25 10.30 5.29
N ASP A 78 -0.45 10.83 6.30
CA ASP A 78 -1.36 12.00 6.13
C ASP A 78 -0.61 13.29 5.75
N THR A 79 0.70 13.38 6.02
CA THR A 79 1.52 14.52 5.62
C THR A 79 1.93 14.41 4.16
N VAL A 80 1.54 15.40 3.36
CA VAL A 80 1.87 15.49 1.93
C VAL A 80 2.93 16.57 1.74
N PHE A 81 4.10 16.18 1.25
CA PHE A 81 5.25 17.07 1.05
C PHE A 81 5.28 17.76 -0.33
N GLY A 82 4.47 17.30 -1.29
CA GLY A 82 4.33 17.91 -2.61
C GLY A 82 3.45 17.06 -3.55
N GLU A 83 3.26 17.53 -4.79
CA GLU A 83 2.35 16.91 -5.77
C GLU A 83 2.82 15.50 -6.17
N THR A 84 4.12 15.33 -6.40
CA THR A 84 4.71 14.02 -6.71
C THR A 84 4.41 13.02 -5.60
N HIS A 85 4.61 13.43 -4.34
CA HIS A 85 4.33 12.58 -3.20
C HIS A 85 2.85 12.22 -3.10
N LEU A 86 1.95 13.19 -3.33
CA LEU A 86 0.51 12.97 -3.34
C LEU A 86 0.09 11.93 -4.39
N LEU A 87 0.61 12.03 -5.62
CA LEU A 87 0.34 11.08 -6.70
C LEU A 87 0.80 9.66 -6.32
N LEU A 88 1.97 9.56 -5.68
CA LEU A 88 2.47 8.27 -5.20
C LEU A 88 1.63 7.70 -4.03
N ILE A 89 1.12 8.53 -3.12
CA ILE A 89 0.18 8.08 -2.06
C ILE A 89 -1.09 7.51 -2.69
N GLN A 90 -1.68 8.21 -3.66
CA GLN A 90 -2.89 7.76 -4.35
C GLN A 90 -2.64 6.43 -5.08
N ARG A 91 -1.53 6.33 -5.80
CA ARG A 91 -1.12 5.09 -6.46
C ARG A 91 -0.88 3.96 -5.45
N ALA A 92 -0.29 4.26 -4.30
CA ALA A 92 -0.09 3.27 -3.23
C ALA A 92 -1.42 2.76 -2.67
N ALA A 93 -2.43 3.63 -2.53
CA ALA A 93 -3.77 3.24 -2.11
C ALA A 93 -4.45 2.32 -3.14
N GLU A 94 -4.36 2.63 -4.43
CA GLU A 94 -4.88 1.78 -5.52
C GLU A 94 -4.19 0.41 -5.56
N TYR A 95 -2.86 0.42 -5.45
CA TYR A 95 -2.03 -0.77 -5.39
C TYR A 95 -2.44 -1.65 -4.21
N ALA A 96 -2.54 -1.05 -3.01
CA ALA A 96 -2.99 -1.73 -1.80
C ALA A 96 -4.39 -2.32 -1.97
N ALA A 97 -5.32 -1.57 -2.57
CA ALA A 97 -6.68 -2.03 -2.77
C ALA A 97 -6.77 -3.28 -3.65
N THR A 98 -5.98 -3.32 -4.72
CA THR A 98 -5.91 -4.49 -5.62
C THR A 98 -5.24 -5.68 -4.94
N TYR A 99 -4.09 -5.44 -4.29
CA TYR A 99 -3.36 -6.47 -3.55
C TYR A 99 -4.22 -7.09 -2.44
N ASN A 100 -4.86 -6.26 -1.62
CA ASN A 100 -5.64 -6.68 -0.46
C ASN A 100 -6.86 -7.52 -0.84
N LYS A 101 -7.54 -7.18 -1.95
CA LYS A 101 -8.68 -7.97 -2.46
C LYS A 101 -8.30 -9.42 -2.76
N ILE A 102 -7.10 -9.64 -3.30
CA ILE A 102 -6.60 -10.98 -3.63
C ILE A 102 -6.18 -11.71 -2.35
N VAL A 103 -5.37 -11.05 -1.52
CA VAL A 103 -4.81 -11.67 -0.32
C VAL A 103 -5.90 -12.02 0.70
N VAL A 104 -6.91 -11.16 0.89
CA VAL A 104 -7.98 -11.41 1.86
C VAL A 104 -8.80 -12.66 1.50
N GLN A 105 -9.03 -12.93 0.21
CA GLN A 105 -9.76 -14.12 -0.23
C GLN A 105 -9.03 -15.39 0.19
N GLN A 106 -7.73 -15.47 -0.11
CA GLN A 106 -6.93 -16.65 0.24
C GLN A 106 -6.70 -16.77 1.76
N CYS A 107 -6.45 -15.63 2.42
CA CYS A 107 -6.21 -15.57 3.85
C CYS A 107 -7.42 -16.08 4.65
N MET A 108 -8.63 -15.60 4.31
CA MET A 108 -9.87 -15.97 5.00
C MET A 108 -10.32 -17.41 4.73
N GLN A 109 -9.95 -17.99 3.58
CA GLN A 109 -10.29 -19.36 3.23
C GLN A 109 -9.44 -20.42 3.95
N THR A 110 -8.28 -20.04 4.50
CA THR A 110 -7.39 -20.98 5.21
C THR A 110 -7.69 -21.05 6.72
N GLN A 111 -8.87 -20.59 7.16
CA GLN A 111 -9.33 -20.70 8.55
C GLN A 111 -10.43 -21.73 8.71
#